data_AF-A0AA95KKK9-F1
#
_entry.id   AF-A0AA95KKK9-F1
#
_cell.length_a   1.000
_cell.length_b   1.000
_cell.length_c   1.000
_cell.angle_alpha   90.00
_cell.angle_beta   90.00
_cell.angle_gamma   90.00
#
_symmetry.space_group_name_H-M   'P 1'
#
loop_
_entity.id
_entity.type
_entity.pdbx_description
1 polymer ?
#
loop_
_entity_poly.entity_id
_entity_poly.type
_entity_poly.pdbx_seq_one_letter_code
_entity_poly.pdbx_strand_id
1 'polypeptide(L)'
;MVKIETPNYTVWQQSLFWLGWLSLLIPGYFISYGFSLVGSLVLSGYTETVDLVLVLIMGTALIELLLIAIYTLTRFWFQESSFGRLVLWLVLGAAGIPLAALLGCVYAYAKLVLYM
;
A
#
# COMPACT_ATOMS: atom_id res chain seq x y z
N MET A 1 -12.90 -32.37 5.43
CA MET A 1 -12.90 -31.12 6.22
C MET A 1 -11.50 -30.93 6.77
N VAL A 2 -10.72 -30.00 6.21
CA VAL A 2 -9.43 -29.63 6.78
C VAL A 2 -9.72 -28.97 8.11
N LYS A 3 -9.24 -29.58 9.20
CA LYS A 3 -9.28 -28.98 10.54
C LYS A 3 -8.39 -27.74 10.47
N ILE A 4 -9.00 -26.57 10.22
CA ILE A 4 -8.32 -25.30 10.39
C ILE A 4 -8.28 -25.13 11.90
N GLU A 5 -7.23 -25.65 12.52
CA GLU A 5 -6.86 -25.24 13.87
C GLU A 5 -6.61 -23.74 13.77
N THR A 6 -7.63 -22.93 14.05
CA THR A 6 -7.50 -21.47 14.16
C THR A 6 -6.52 -21.23 15.30
N PRO A 7 -5.27 -20.83 15.02
CA PRO A 7 -4.30 -20.64 16.07
C PRO A 7 -4.70 -19.34 16.78
N ASN A 8 -5.12 -19.45 18.04
CA ASN A 8 -5.32 -18.26 18.87
C ASN A 8 -3.98 -17.51 18.95
N TYR A 9 -3.96 -16.26 18.48
CA TYR A 9 -2.75 -15.44 18.54
C TYR A 9 -2.40 -15.13 19.99
N THR A 10 -1.14 -15.33 20.32
CA THR A 10 -0.57 -14.92 21.61
C THR A 10 -0.61 -13.39 21.76
N VAL A 11 -0.60 -12.89 22.99
CA VAL A 11 -0.70 -11.44 23.27
C VAL A 11 0.37 -10.63 22.53
N TRP A 12 1.62 -11.11 22.48
CA TRP A 12 2.69 -10.41 21.76
C TRP A 12 2.46 -10.36 20.24
N GLN A 13 1.87 -11.40 19.65
CA GLN A 13 1.48 -11.41 18.23
C GLN A 13 0.39 -10.39 17.95
N GLN A 14 -0.57 -10.23 18.87
CA GLN A 14 -1.62 -9.22 18.75
C GLN A 14 -1.02 -7.81 18.81
N SER A 15 -0.11 -7.55 19.74
CA SER A 15 0.58 -6.25 19.83
C SER A 15 1.39 -5.94 18.57
N LEU A 16 2.18 -6.90 18.07
CA LEU A 16 2.95 -6.72 16.84
C LEU A 16 2.06 -6.54 15.60
N PHE A 17 0.94 -7.26 15.52
CA PHE A 17 -0.02 -7.07 14.45
C PHE A 17 -0.51 -5.63 14.42
N TRP A 18 -0.97 -5.09 15.55
CA TRP A 18 -1.46 -3.72 15.61
C TRP A 18 -0.39 -2.68 15.28
N LEU A 19 0.84 -2.86 15.77
CA LEU A 19 1.96 -1.99 15.40
C LEU A 19 2.22 -2.03 13.89
N GLY A 20 2.28 -3.22 13.29
CA GLY A 20 2.49 -3.38 11.85
C GLY A 20 1.33 -2.86 11.02
N TRP A 21 0.10 -3.09 11.46
CA TRP A 21 -1.11 -2.63 10.78
C TRP A 21 -1.23 -1.10 10.82
N LEU A 22 -1.01 -0.48 11.99
CA LEU A 22 -0.98 0.98 12.11
C LEU A 22 0.18 1.59 11.34
N SER A 23 1.30 0.87 11.17
CA SER A 23 2.42 1.37 10.36
C SER A 23 2.06 1.56 8.89
N LEU A 24 1.00 0.91 8.37
CA LEU A 24 0.49 1.13 7.00
C LEU A 24 -0.01 2.57 6.79
N LEU A 25 -0.37 3.28 7.86
CA LEU A 25 -0.78 4.69 7.79
C LEU A 25 0.36 5.60 7.36
N ILE A 26 1.62 5.23 7.64
CA ILE A 26 2.79 6.02 7.25
C ILE A 26 2.90 6.10 5.71
N PRO A 27 3.04 4.99 4.97
CA PRO A 27 3.02 5.05 3.52
C PRO A 27 1.69 5.56 2.96
N GLY A 28 0.56 5.22 3.58
CA GLY A 28 -0.75 5.78 3.19
C GLY A 28 -0.78 7.31 3.22
N TYR A 29 -0.21 7.93 4.25
CA TYR A 29 -0.10 9.39 4.37
C TYR A 29 0.76 9.99 3.25
N PHE A 30 1.96 9.46 3.02
CA PHE A 30 2.86 10.03 1.99
C PHE A 30 2.31 9.86 0.57
N ILE A 31 1.74 8.69 0.25
CA ILE A 31 1.16 8.45 -1.07
C ILE A 31 -0.09 9.32 -1.28
N SER A 32 -0.95 9.47 -0.27
CA SER A 32 -2.15 10.32 -0.37
C SER A 32 -1.81 11.81 -0.49
N TYR A 33 -0.77 12.26 0.22
CA TYR A 33 -0.26 13.63 0.07
C TYR A 33 0.26 13.88 -1.36
N GLY A 34 1.09 12.97 -1.89
CA GLY A 34 1.60 13.04 -3.26
C GLY A 34 0.47 13.01 -4.30
N PHE A 35 -0.50 12.10 -4.13
CA PHE A 35 -1.68 12.00 -4.99
C PHE A 35 -2.48 13.30 -5.00
N SER A 36 -2.70 13.90 -3.83
CA SER A 36 -3.46 15.15 -3.71
C SER A 36 -2.70 16.31 -4.37
N LEU A 37 -1.39 16.39 -4.17
CA LEU A 37 -0.55 17.43 -4.74
C LEU A 37 -0.56 17.38 -6.27
N VAL A 38 -0.23 16.23 -6.86
CA VAL A 38 -0.20 16.08 -8.33
C VAL A 38 -1.62 16.12 -8.91
N GLY A 39 -2.59 15.52 -8.22
CA GLY A 39 -4.00 15.55 -8.62
C GLY A 39 -4.57 16.98 -8.68
N SER A 40 -4.15 17.86 -7.77
CA SER A 40 -4.55 19.28 -7.81
C SER A 40 -4.06 20.01 -9.05
N LEU A 41 -2.84 19.69 -9.52
CA LEU A 41 -2.27 20.24 -10.76
C LEU A 41 -3.08 19.78 -11.97
N VAL A 42 -3.40 18.48 -12.04
CA VAL A 42 -4.24 17.91 -13.11
C VAL A 42 -5.61 18.57 -13.15
N LEU A 43 -6.26 18.72 -12.00
CA LEU A 43 -7.58 19.36 -11.89
C LEU A 43 -7.55 20.85 -12.24
N SER A 44 -6.42 21.51 -12.03
CA SER A 44 -6.21 22.92 -12.42
C SER A 44 -5.92 23.13 -13.91
N GLY A 45 -5.89 22.05 -14.70
CA GLY A 45 -5.74 22.10 -16.16
C GLY A 45 -4.36 21.72 -16.68
N TYR A 46 -3.41 21.32 -15.82
CA TYR A 46 -2.12 20.78 -16.25
C TYR A 46 -2.29 19.31 -16.63
N THR A 47 -2.43 19.04 -17.92
CA THR A 47 -2.67 17.69 -18.45
C THR A 47 -1.45 17.10 -19.14
N GLU A 48 -0.26 17.36 -18.60
CA GLU A 48 0.91 16.61 -19.06
C GLU A 48 0.70 15.12 -18.80
N THR A 49 1.08 14.30 -19.78
CA THR A 49 0.85 12.84 -19.71
C THR A 49 1.51 12.22 -18.48
N VAL A 50 2.64 12.79 -18.02
CA VAL A 50 3.31 12.35 -16.79
C VAL A 50 2.49 12.61 -15.55
N ASP A 51 1.85 13.77 -15.41
CA ASP A 51 1.05 14.08 -14.22
C ASP A 51 -0.13 13.12 -14.08
N LEU A 52 -0.80 12.80 -15.20
CA LEU A 52 -1.86 11.79 -15.24
C LEU A 52 -1.34 10.40 -14.84
N VAL A 53 -0.18 9.98 -15.36
CA VAL A 53 0.43 8.69 -15.03
C VAL A 53 0.82 8.63 -13.55
N LEU A 54 1.41 9.69 -13.01
CA LEU A 54 1.79 9.80 -11.60
C LEU A 54 0.57 9.70 -10.68
N VAL A 55 -0.52 10.39 -11.02
CA VAL A 55 -1.79 10.30 -10.28
C VAL A 55 -2.34 8.87 -10.31
N LEU A 56 -2.30 8.20 -11.47
CA LEU A 56 -2.75 6.81 -11.58
C LEU A 56 -1.89 5.84 -10.76
N ILE A 57 -0.57 6.00 -10.77
CA ILE A 57 0.35 5.16 -9.97
C ILE A 57 0.09 5.36 -8.48
N MET A 58 -0.03 6.60 -8.03
CA MET A 58 -0.29 6.88 -6.61
C MET A 58 -1.70 6.44 -6.18
N GLY A 59 -2.70 6.63 -7.04
CA GLY A 59 -4.07 6.19 -6.78
C GLY A 59 -4.19 4.67 -6.68
N THR A 60 -3.55 3.94 -7.60
CA THR A 60 -3.50 2.47 -7.55
C THR A 60 -2.77 1.97 -6.31
N ALA A 61 -1.64 2.58 -5.95
CA ALA A 61 -0.92 2.24 -4.72
C ALA A 61 -1.76 2.44 -3.45
N LEU A 62 -2.57 3.51 -3.37
CA LEU A 62 -3.51 3.71 -2.25
C LEU A 62 -4.57 2.62 -2.18
N ILE A 63 -5.13 2.22 -3.32
CA ILE A 63 -6.12 1.14 -3.39
C ILE A 63 -5.49 -0.18 -2.94
N GLU A 64 -4.29 -0.51 -3.43
CA GLU A 64 -3.58 -1.73 -3.02
C GLU A 64 -3.28 -1.74 -1.51
N LEU A 65 -2.86 -0.60 -0.97
CA LEU A 65 -2.57 -0.46 0.46
C LEU A 65 -3.84 -0.63 1.31
N LEU A 66 -4.96 -0.07 0.86
CA LEU A 66 -6.27 -0.28 1.48
C LEU A 66 -6.70 -1.76 1.41
N LEU A 67 -6.49 -2.42 0.27
CA LEU A 67 -6.82 -3.84 0.11
C LEU A 67 -5.96 -4.72 1.03
N ILE A 68 -4.67 -4.42 1.21
CA ILE A 68 -3.83 -5.13 2.18
C ILE A 68 -4.29 -4.86 3.61
N ALA A 69 -4.62 -3.62 3.95
CA ALA A 69 -5.11 -3.26 5.28
C ALA A 69 -6.40 -4.02 5.62
N ILE A 70 -7.38 -4.02 4.72
CA ILE A 70 -8.62 -4.79 4.88
C ILE A 70 -8.31 -6.28 4.92
N TYR A 71 -7.49 -6.78 3.99
CA TYR A 71 -7.17 -8.20 3.91
C TYR A 71 -6.60 -8.71 5.23
N THR A 72 -5.53 -8.07 5.71
CA THR A 72 -4.83 -8.46 6.93
C THR A 72 -5.70 -8.31 8.17
N LEU A 73 -6.52 -7.25 8.25
CA LEU A 73 -7.46 -7.05 9.36
C LEU A 73 -8.51 -8.15 9.42
N THR A 74 -9.17 -8.48 8.30
CA THR A 74 -10.18 -9.53 8.24
C THR A 74 -9.61 -10.88 8.69
N ARG A 75 -8.42 -11.26 8.18
CA ARG A 75 -7.82 -12.57 8.50
C ARG A 75 -7.26 -12.62 9.92
N PHE A 76 -6.84 -11.48 10.47
CA PHE A 76 -6.49 -11.38 11.88
C PHE A 76 -7.72 -11.54 12.77
N TRP A 77 -8.81 -10.84 12.45
CA TRP A 77 -10.05 -10.87 13.24
C TRP A 77 -10.69 -12.25 13.30
N PHE A 78 -10.75 -12.95 12.16
CA PHE A 78 -11.32 -14.29 12.07
C PHE A 78 -10.31 -15.41 12.36
N GLN A 79 -9.04 -15.08 12.65
CA GLN A 79 -7.96 -16.04 12.92
C GLN A 79 -7.76 -17.10 11.81
N GLU A 80 -7.98 -16.70 10.55
CA GLU A 80 -7.99 -17.59 9.38
C GLU A 80 -6.62 -17.77 8.71
N SER A 81 -5.56 -17.17 9.28
CA SER A 81 -4.23 -17.17 8.68
C SER A 81 -3.15 -17.44 9.71
N SER A 82 -1.99 -17.92 9.26
CA SER A 82 -0.83 -17.99 10.13
C SER A 82 -0.28 -16.58 10.37
N PHE A 83 0.21 -16.32 11.59
CA PHE A 83 0.75 -15.00 11.95
C PHE A 83 1.89 -14.57 11.01
N GLY A 84 2.80 -15.49 10.65
CA GLY A 84 3.88 -15.20 9.71
C GLY A 84 3.39 -14.76 8.33
N ARG A 85 2.26 -15.30 7.85
CA ARG A 85 1.66 -14.89 6.58
C ARG A 85 1.05 -13.48 6.69
N LEU A 86 0.41 -13.15 7.81
CA LEU A 86 -0.09 -11.80 8.06
C LEU A 86 1.04 -10.76 8.10
N VAL A 87 2.12 -11.07 8.82
CA VAL A 87 3.30 -10.20 8.89
C VAL A 87 3.91 -10.00 7.50
N LEU A 88 4.03 -11.06 6.70
CA LEU A 88 4.54 -10.95 5.33
C LEU A 88 3.67 -10.01 4.47
N TRP A 89 2.34 -10.12 4.55
CA TRP A 89 1.44 -9.20 3.86
C TRP A 89 1.57 -7.75 4.35
N LEU A 90 1.71 -7.55 5.66
CA LEU A 90 1.93 -6.22 6.24
C LEU A 90 3.25 -5.62 5.77
N VAL A 91 4.34 -6.39 5.72
CA VAL A 91 5.64 -5.94 5.21
C VAL A 91 5.56 -5.61 3.71
N LEU A 92 4.90 -6.45 2.91
CA LEU A 92 4.69 -6.18 1.49
C LEU A 92 3.85 -4.91 1.27
N GLY A 93 2.83 -4.67 2.10
CA GLY A 93 2.06 -3.43 2.03
C GLY A 93 2.83 -2.20 2.49
N ALA A 94 3.58 -2.30 3.57
CA ALA A 94 4.30 -1.18 4.17
C ALA A 94 5.55 -0.78 3.37
N ALA A 95 6.23 -1.73 2.72
CA ALA A 95 7.48 -1.48 2.01
C ALA A 95 7.38 -1.78 0.51
N GLY A 96 6.70 -2.86 0.12
CA GLY A 96 6.60 -3.29 -1.27
C GLY A 96 5.79 -2.32 -2.12
N ILE A 97 4.59 -1.92 -1.68
CA ILE A 97 3.73 -0.98 -2.42
C ILE A 97 4.43 0.39 -2.61
N PRO A 98 4.96 1.05 -1.56
CA PRO A 98 5.64 2.33 -1.74
C PRO A 98 6.85 2.24 -2.65
N LEU A 99 7.63 1.14 -2.57
CA LEU A 99 8.77 0.93 -3.44
C LEU A 99 8.34 0.75 -4.90
N ALA A 100 7.30 -0.03 -5.16
CA ALA A 100 6.76 -0.21 -6.51
C ALA A 100 6.22 1.11 -7.08
N ALA A 101 5.50 1.89 -6.28
CA ALA A 101 5.00 3.21 -6.66
C ALA A 101 6.15 4.17 -6.98
N LEU A 102 7.19 4.22 -6.12
CA LEU A 102 8.38 5.02 -6.34
C LEU A 102 9.09 4.66 -7.65
N LEU A 103 9.32 3.37 -7.90
CA LEU A 103 9.95 2.90 -9.14
C LEU A 103 9.10 3.25 -10.36
N GLY A 104 7.77 3.11 -10.27
CA GLY A 104 6.85 3.52 -11.33
C GLY A 104 6.95 5.02 -11.65
N CYS A 105 6.96 5.87 -10.61
CA CYS A 105 7.11 7.32 -10.76
C CYS A 105 8.46 7.69 -11.40
N VAL A 106 9.56 7.11 -10.91
CA VAL A 106 10.92 7.34 -11.45
C VAL A 106 11.01 6.91 -12.91
N TYR A 107 10.46 5.75 -13.26
CA TYR A 107 10.43 5.27 -14.63
C TYR A 107 9.62 6.18 -15.56
N ALA A 108 8.44 6.63 -15.13
CA ALA A 108 7.61 7.55 -15.90
C ALA A 108 8.35 8.87 -16.17
N TYR A 109 9.04 9.41 -15.16
CA TYR A 109 9.83 10.62 -15.29
C TYR A 109 11.05 10.42 -16.22
N ALA A 110 11.81 9.34 -16.03
CA ALA A 110 12.97 9.02 -16.86
C ALA A 110 12.59 8.83 -18.34
N LYS A 111 11.44 8.20 -18.61
CA LYS A 111 10.90 8.11 -19.96
C LYS A 111 10.60 9.50 -20.52
N LEU A 112 10.00 10.40 -19.77
CA LEU A 112 9.74 11.73 -20.30
C LEU A 112 11.03 12.49 -20.66
N VAL A 113 12.05 12.42 -19.80
CA VAL A 113 13.35 13.09 -20.03
C VAL A 113 14.11 12.53 -21.23
N LEU A 114 14.06 11.20 -21.46
CA LEU A 114 14.81 10.55 -22.55
C LEU A 114 14.13 10.67 -23.93
N TYR A 115 12.85 11.00 -23.97
CA TYR A 115 12.06 11.13 -25.20
C TYR A 115 11.66 12.58 -25.54
N MET A 116 12.12 13.56 -24.74
CA MET A 116 12.18 15.00 -25.10
C MET A 116 13.53 15.32 -25.73
#